data_AF-A0A7J9GJY5-F1
#
_entry.id   AF-A0A7J9GJY5-F1
#
_cell.length_a   1.000
_cell.length_b   1.000
_cell.length_c   1.000
_cell.angle_alpha   90.00
_cell.angle_beta   90.00
_cell.angle_gamma   90.00
#
_symmetry.space_group_name_H-M   'P 1'
#
loop_
_entity.id
_entity.type
_entity.pdbx_description
1 polymer ?
#
loop_
_entity_poly.entity_id
_entity_poly.type
_entity_poly.pdbx_seq_one_letter_code
_entity_poly.pdbx_strand_id
1 'polypeptide(L)'
;MDSYYPVSYLEEVIEFTTKSGFYSYKGNILSYMTGIDLSCNNLTGHIPPKLGNLSEIHSLNLSHNKLTRVIPSSFSKLQYIKSLDLSYNNLSGKIPNQLVELNS
;
A
#
# COMPACT_ATOMS: atom_id res chain seq x y z
N MET A 1 20.81 38.71 6.41
CA MET A 1 19.39 38.53 6.05
C MET A 1 19.27 37.11 5.55
N ASP A 2 19.10 36.19 6.49
CA ASP A 2 18.96 34.76 6.18
C ASP A 2 17.56 34.53 5.66
N SER A 3 17.44 34.21 4.37
CA SER A 3 16.17 33.85 3.74
C SER A 3 15.72 32.51 4.30
N TYR A 4 14.78 32.58 5.25
CA TYR A 4 14.05 31.45 5.80
C TYR A 4 13.12 30.86 4.72
N TYR A 5 13.69 30.04 3.82
CA TYR A 5 12.91 29.13 2.99
C TYR A 5 12.68 27.84 3.77
N PRO A 6 11.44 27.51 4.15
CA PRO A 6 11.17 26.22 4.78
C PRO A 6 11.46 25.10 3.77
N VAL A 7 12.12 24.03 4.24
CA VAL A 7 12.50 22.80 3.52
C VAL A 7 11.27 21.95 3.12
N SER A 8 10.12 22.57 2.83
CA SER A 8 8.81 21.91 2.94
C SER A 8 8.27 21.23 1.68
N TYR A 9 9.04 21.12 0.59
CA TYR A 9 8.59 20.39 -0.60
C TYR A 9 9.75 19.64 -1.26
N LEU A 10 10.26 18.60 -0.62
CA LEU A 10 10.77 17.49 -1.41
C LEU A 10 9.53 16.87 -2.05
N GLU A 11 9.19 17.35 -3.24
CA GLU A 11 8.11 16.80 -4.03
C GLU A 11 8.50 15.36 -4.39
N GLU A 12 7.98 14.40 -3.64
CA GLU A 12 8.21 12.99 -3.89
C GLU A 12 7.68 12.69 -5.30
N VAL A 13 8.58 12.28 -6.19
CA VAL A 13 8.22 11.85 -7.54
C VAL A 13 8.05 10.34 -7.49
N ILE A 14 6.84 9.89 -7.75
CA ILE A 14 6.51 8.47 -7.79
C ILE A 14 6.29 8.08 -9.24
N GLU A 15 7.12 7.15 -9.68
CA GLU A 15 7.09 6.59 -11.01
C GLU A 15 6.54 5.18 -10.94
N PHE A 16 5.55 4.87 -11.77
CA PHE A 16 5.02 3.52 -11.89
C PHE A 16 4.60 3.21 -13.31
N THR A 17 4.61 1.92 -13.65
CA THR A 17 4.21 1.43 -14.97
C THR A 17 2.92 0.65 -14.83
N THR A 18 1.92 0.99 -15.64
CA THR A 18 0.72 0.18 -15.85
C THR A 18 0.77 -0.48 -17.23
N LYS A 19 -0.21 -1.34 -17.53
CA LYS A 19 -0.36 -1.90 -18.89
C LYS A 19 -0.52 -0.82 -19.96
N SER A 20 -1.01 0.38 -19.61
CA SER A 20 -1.22 1.49 -20.55
C SER A 20 -0.02 2.43 -20.68
N GLY A 21 1.03 2.27 -19.86
CA GLY A 21 2.25 3.06 -19.99
C GLY A 21 2.91 3.42 -18.66
N PHE A 22 3.89 4.31 -18.75
CA PHE A 22 4.62 4.87 -17.63
C PHE A 22 3.95 6.15 -17.12
N TYR A 23 3.80 6.25 -15.81
CA TYR A 23 3.17 7.38 -15.13
C TYR A 23 4.12 7.94 -14.07
N SER A 24 4.17 9.26 -13.99
CA SER A 24 4.91 10.00 -12.97
C SER A 24 3.95 10.93 -12.25
N TYR A 25 3.92 10.84 -10.92
CA TYR A 25 3.15 11.72 -10.06
C TYR A 25 4.09 12.49 -9.15
N LYS A 26 3.87 13.80 -9.06
CA LYS A 26 4.68 14.71 -8.25
C LYS A 26 3.86 15.19 -7.06
N GLY A 27 4.32 14.90 -5.85
CA GLY A 27 3.68 15.30 -4.60
C GLY A 27 3.36 14.14 -3.66
N ASN A 28 2.77 14.43 -2.50
CA ASN A 28 2.49 13.46 -1.44
C ASN A 28 1.24 12.60 -1.73
N ILE A 29 1.11 12.07 -2.95
CA ILE A 29 -0.12 11.38 -3.40
C ILE A 29 -0.41 10.12 -2.58
N LEU A 30 0.62 9.41 -2.10
CA LEU A 30 0.44 8.23 -1.24
C LEU A 30 -0.25 8.59 0.08
N SER A 31 -0.02 9.80 0.58
CA SER A 31 -0.63 10.33 1.79
C SER A 31 -2.11 10.69 1.61
N TYR A 32 -2.64 10.65 0.38
CA TYR A 32 -4.06 10.91 0.10
C TYR A 32 -4.77 9.70 -0.52
N MET A 33 -4.05 8.59 -0.70
CA MET A 33 -4.57 7.43 -1.39
C MET A 33 -5.51 6.63 -0.47
N THR A 34 -6.79 6.63 -0.80
CA THR A 34 -7.84 5.97 -0.02
C THR A 34 -8.19 4.58 -0.54
N GLY A 35 -7.82 4.24 -1.78
CA GLY A 35 -8.17 2.98 -2.40
C GLY A 35 -7.10 2.49 -3.35
N ILE A 36 -6.75 1.20 -3.24
CA ILE A 36 -5.90 0.50 -4.20
C ILE A 36 -6.62 -0.78 -4.63
N ASP A 37 -6.82 -0.92 -5.93
CA ASP A 37 -7.22 -2.19 -6.54
C ASP A 37 -6.14 -2.67 -7.51
N LEU A 38 -5.46 -3.74 -7.14
CA LEU A 38 -4.50 -4.46 -7.96
C LEU A 38 -4.98 -5.88 -8.25
N SER A 39 -6.27 -6.15 -8.09
CA SER A 39 -6.83 -7.47 -8.29
C SER A 39 -6.75 -7.93 -9.75
N CYS A 40 -6.84 -9.25 -9.96
CA CYS A 40 -6.85 -9.87 -11.28
C CYS A 40 -5.59 -9.57 -12.11
N ASN A 41 -4.43 -9.61 -11.48
CA ASN A 41 -3.14 -9.44 -12.13
C ASN A 41 -2.27 -10.71 -12.00
N ASN A 42 -1.08 -10.66 -12.59
CA ASN A 42 -0.06 -11.71 -12.45
C ASN A 42 1.03 -11.32 -11.43
N LEU A 43 0.70 -10.52 -10.40
CA LEU A 43 1.69 -10.12 -9.40
C LEU A 43 2.22 -11.34 -8.66
N THR A 44 3.54 -11.38 -8.46
CA THR A 44 4.26 -12.50 -7.83
C THR A 44 5.14 -11.98 -6.70
N GLY A 45 5.80 -12.87 -5.96
CA GLY A 45 6.67 -12.48 -4.84
C GLY A 45 5.88 -12.26 -3.56
N HIS A 46 6.40 -11.44 -2.65
CA HIS A 46 5.84 -11.21 -1.32
C HIS A 46 5.14 -9.86 -1.26
N ILE A 47 4.14 -9.72 -0.39
CA ILE A 47 3.52 -8.42 -0.12
C ILE A 47 4.57 -7.52 0.55
N PRO A 48 4.91 -6.35 -0.03
CA PRO A 48 5.91 -5.46 0.57
C PRO A 48 5.40 -4.88 1.90
N PRO A 49 6.16 -4.99 3.01
CA PRO A 49 5.76 -4.43 4.31
C PRO A 49 5.51 -2.90 4.27
N LYS A 50 6.13 -2.19 3.31
CA LYS A 50 5.96 -0.75 3.09
C LYS A 50 4.53 -0.36 2.73
N LEU A 51 3.70 -1.27 2.22
CA LEU A 51 2.27 -1.00 2.00
C LEU A 51 1.55 -0.65 3.30
N GLY A 52 2.05 -1.10 4.46
CA GLY A 52 1.55 -0.69 5.78
C GLY A 52 1.73 0.80 6.11
N ASN A 53 2.49 1.57 5.31
CA ASN A 53 2.66 3.01 5.53
C ASN A 53 1.59 3.86 4.84
N LEU A 54 0.66 3.26 4.11
CA LEU A 54 -0.44 3.96 3.45
C LEU A 54 -1.53 4.30 4.47
N SER A 55 -1.26 5.28 5.34
CA SER A 55 -2.10 5.56 6.52
C SER A 55 -3.55 5.86 6.17
N GLU A 56 -3.80 6.55 5.05
CA GLU A 56 -5.15 6.99 4.63
C GLU A 56 -5.93 5.93 3.83
N ILE A 57 -5.41 4.71 3.68
CA ILE A 57 -6.07 3.69 2.86
C ILE A 57 -7.31 3.13 3.55
N HIS A 58 -8.41 3.13 2.83
CA HIS A 58 -9.71 2.60 3.25
C HIS A 58 -10.03 1.26 2.57
N SER A 59 -9.52 1.05 1.35
CA SER A 59 -9.73 -0.19 0.60
C SER A 59 -8.42 -0.66 -0.04
N LEU A 60 -8.02 -1.90 0.25
CA LEU A 60 -6.87 -2.55 -0.38
C LEU A 60 -7.30 -3.91 -0.93
N ASN A 61 -7.36 -4.01 -2.26
CA ASN A 61 -7.68 -5.24 -2.97
C ASN A 61 -6.44 -5.76 -3.71
N LEU A 62 -5.88 -6.86 -3.22
CA LEU A 62 -4.77 -7.60 -3.84
C LEU A 62 -5.21 -8.98 -4.35
N SER A 63 -6.52 -9.23 -4.42
CA SER A 63 -7.07 -10.54 -4.73
C SER A 63 -6.71 -11.02 -6.14
N HIS A 64 -6.86 -12.32 -6.42
CA HIS A 64 -6.64 -12.89 -7.75
C HIS A 64 -5.25 -12.54 -8.33
N ASN A 65 -4.20 -12.86 -7.57
CA ASN A 65 -2.80 -12.72 -7.94
C ASN A 65 -2.03 -14.02 -7.60
N LYS A 66 -0.70 -13.99 -7.69
CA LYS A 66 0.20 -15.12 -7.33
C LYS A 66 1.15 -14.73 -6.20
N LEU A 67 0.69 -13.87 -5.28
CA LEU A 67 1.49 -13.42 -4.13
C LEU A 67 1.71 -14.59 -3.16
N THR A 68 2.88 -14.64 -2.54
CA THR A 68 3.37 -15.76 -1.72
C THR A 68 3.85 -15.29 -0.34
N ARG A 69 4.19 -16.23 0.54
CA ARG A 69 4.60 -16.01 1.94
C ARG A 69 3.49 -15.40 2.78
N VAL A 70 3.85 -14.62 3.81
CA VAL A 70 2.98 -14.19 4.90
C VAL A 70 2.35 -12.83 4.60
N ILE A 71 1.24 -12.56 5.28
CA ILE A 71 0.69 -11.20 5.38
C ILE A 71 1.65 -10.37 6.25
N PRO A 72 2.08 -9.16 5.82
CA PRO A 72 2.94 -8.32 6.63
C PRO A 72 2.24 -7.86 7.91
N SER A 73 2.88 -8.00 9.07
CA SER A 73 2.36 -7.45 10.32
C SER A 73 2.23 -5.93 10.31
N SER A 74 2.97 -5.24 9.43
CA SER A 74 2.85 -3.80 9.22
C SER A 74 1.47 -3.36 8.74
N PHE A 75 0.61 -4.28 8.28
CA PHE A 75 -0.77 -3.96 7.93
C PHE A 75 -1.59 -3.52 9.15
N SER A 76 -1.14 -3.78 10.38
CA SER A 76 -1.77 -3.21 11.59
C SER A 76 -1.70 -1.68 11.66
N LYS A 77 -0.83 -1.04 10.86
CA LYS A 77 -0.73 0.42 10.77
C LYS A 77 -1.80 1.05 9.89
N LEU A 78 -2.58 0.26 9.15
CA LEU A 78 -3.63 0.74 8.24
C LEU A 78 -4.90 1.09 9.03
N GLN A 79 -4.82 2.09 9.90
CA GLN A 79 -5.84 2.39 10.92
C GLN A 79 -7.21 2.81 10.34
N TYR A 80 -7.28 3.20 9.07
CA TYR A 80 -8.54 3.56 8.39
C TYR A 80 -9.05 2.47 7.43
N ILE A 81 -8.42 1.28 7.39
CA ILE A 81 -8.80 0.20 6.48
C ILE A 81 -10.20 -0.33 6.83
N LYS A 82 -11.08 -0.35 5.83
CA LYS A 82 -12.45 -0.88 5.93
C LYS A 82 -12.64 -2.16 5.12
N SER A 83 -11.81 -2.34 4.09
CA SER A 83 -11.83 -3.52 3.22
C SER A 83 -10.41 -3.94 2.89
N LEU A 84 -10.04 -5.16 3.27
CA LEU A 84 -8.76 -5.79 2.94
C LEU A 84 -9.04 -7.15 2.28
N ASP A 85 -8.85 -7.22 0.97
CA ASP A 85 -9.03 -8.46 0.21
C ASP A 85 -7.69 -9.00 -0.28
N LEU A 86 -7.30 -10.14 0.27
CA LEU A 86 -6.09 -10.90 -0.06
C LEU A 86 -6.40 -12.28 -0.67
N SER A 87 -7.67 -12.53 -0.99
CA SER A 87 -8.16 -13.83 -1.47
C SER A 87 -7.55 -14.22 -2.82
N TYR A 88 -7.64 -15.50 -3.20
CA TYR A 88 -7.11 -16.00 -4.48
C TYR A 88 -5.64 -15.61 -4.73
N ASN A 89 -4.79 -15.87 -3.73
CA ASN A 89 -3.33 -15.79 -3.79
C ASN A 89 -2.70 -17.08 -3.24
N ASN A 90 -1.38 -17.17 -3.25
CA ASN A 90 -0.59 -18.28 -2.71
C ASN A 90 0.03 -17.91 -1.33
N LEU A 91 -0.69 -17.09 -0.55
CA LEU A 91 -0.26 -16.69 0.81
C LEU A 91 -0.28 -17.90 1.75
N SER A 92 0.62 -17.90 2.72
CA SER A 92 0.87 -19.01 3.64
C SER A 92 1.36 -18.49 5.00
N GLY A 93 1.38 -19.37 6.00
CA GLY A 93 1.76 -19.02 7.37
C GLY A 93 0.58 -18.49 8.18
N LYS A 94 0.89 -17.93 9.36
CA LYS A 94 -0.12 -17.45 10.30
C LYS A 94 -0.63 -16.06 9.90
N ILE A 95 -1.91 -15.81 10.14
CA ILE A 95 -2.45 -14.45 10.14
C ILE A 95 -1.75 -13.69 11.27
N PRO A 96 -1.13 -12.51 11.01
CA PRO A 96 -0.46 -11.74 12.04
C PRO A 96 -1.44 -11.31 13.13
N ASN A 97 -1.12 -11.61 14.39
CA ASN A 97 -1.96 -11.20 15.51
C ASN A 97 -2.11 -9.68 15.61
N GLN A 98 -1.15 -8.91 15.10
CA GLN A 98 -1.21 -7.45 15.06
C GLN A 98 -2.41 -6.93 14.26
N LEU A 99 -3.00 -7.73 13.37
CA LEU A 99 -4.22 -7.32 12.65
C LEU A 99 -5.43 -7.17 13.59
N VAL A 100 -5.38 -7.71 14.81
CA VAL A 100 -6.44 -7.46 15.82
C VAL A 100 -6.41 -6.01 16.34
N GLU A 101 -5.33 -5.26 16.08
CA GLU A 101 -5.21 -3.84 16.44
C GLU A 101 -5.91 -2.91 15.44
N LEU A 102 -6.43 -3.46 14.33
CA LEU A 102 -7.25 -2.71 13.39
C LEU A 102 -8.59 -2.40 14.03
N ASN A 103 -8.80 -1.12 14.36
CA ASN A 103 -10.07 -0.65 14.89
C ASN A 103 -11.07 -0.41 13.75
N SER A 104 -12.33 -0.76 13.98
CA SER A 104 -13.44 -0.49 13.06
C SER A 104 -13.91 0.96 13.11
#